data_AF-A0A662DQY8-F1
#
_entry.id   AF-A0A662DQY8-F1
#
_cell.length_a   1.000
_cell.length_b   1.000
_cell.length_c   1.000
_cell.angle_alpha   90.00
_cell.angle_beta   90.00
_cell.angle_gamma   90.00
#
_symmetry.space_group_name_H-M   'P 1'
#
loop_
_entity.id
_entity.type
_entity.pdbx_description
1 polymer ?
#
loop_
_entity_poly.entity_id
_entity_poly.type
_entity_poly.pdbx_seq_one_letter_code
_entity_poly.pdbx_strand_id
1 'polypeptide(L)'
;MNTFIDLDRESLDFELFKAIPVDLMFRYGFIPLREADDLLHIAVGSSFTLKELDELELRLNRRILHQLADEDKIREILKKSESSQRAL
;
A
#
# COMPACT_ATOMS: atom_id res chain seq x y z
N MET A 1 -3.72 4.22 17.14
CA MET A 1 -3.68 5.60 16.62
C MET A 1 -3.07 5.51 15.24
N ASN A 2 -3.80 5.86 14.19
CA ASN A 2 -3.23 5.88 12.85
C ASN A 2 -2.45 7.18 12.69
N THR A 3 -1.19 7.08 12.29
CA THR A 3 -0.37 8.24 11.95
C THR A 3 -0.63 8.63 10.51
N PHE A 4 -0.72 9.94 10.26
CA PHE A 4 -0.72 10.48 8.90
C PHE A 4 0.72 10.65 8.43
N ILE A 5 1.05 10.15 7.24
CA ILE A 5 2.39 10.20 6.66
C ILE A 5 2.40 10.98 5.36
N ASP A 6 3.54 11.61 5.06
CA ASP A 6 3.77 12.35 3.82
C ASP A 6 4.57 11.49 2.85
N LEU A 7 3.90 10.97 1.81
CA LEU A 7 4.48 10.04 0.84
C LEU A 7 5.61 10.64 0.00
N ASP A 8 5.71 11.96 -0.11
CA ASP A 8 6.82 12.60 -0.82
C ASP A 8 8.13 12.56 0.01
N ARG A 9 8.04 12.21 1.31
CA ARG A 9 9.18 12.11 2.24
C ARG A 9 9.49 10.69 2.68
N GLU A 10 8.66 9.72 2.31
CA GLU A 10 8.85 8.31 2.63
C GLU A 10 9.77 7.62 1.62
N SER A 11 10.66 6.76 2.11
CA SER A 11 11.45 5.88 1.25
C SER A 11 10.65 4.62 0.97
N LEU A 12 10.13 4.48 -0.25
CA LEU A 12 9.34 3.34 -0.67
C LEU A 12 10.23 2.17 -1.10
N ASP A 13 9.93 0.97 -0.59
CA ASP A 13 10.56 -0.25 -1.05
C ASP A 13 9.94 -0.71 -2.38
N PHE A 14 10.65 -0.42 -3.48
CA PHE A 14 10.20 -0.75 -4.84
C PHE A 14 10.13 -2.26 -5.12
N GLU A 15 10.80 -3.11 -4.35
CA GLU A 15 10.67 -4.56 -4.53
C GLU A 15 9.30 -5.06 -4.05
N LEU A 16 8.69 -4.40 -3.06
CA LEU A 16 7.32 -4.72 -2.64
C LEU A 16 6.28 -4.39 -3.72
N PHE A 17 6.51 -3.33 -4.49
CA PHE A 17 5.67 -3.01 -5.65
C PHE A 17 5.75 -4.07 -6.74
N LYS A 18 6.79 -4.91 -6.79
CA LYS A 18 6.87 -6.06 -7.72
C LYS A 18 6.28 -7.32 -7.10
N ALA A 19 6.48 -7.51 -5.80
CA ALA A 19 6.02 -8.67 -5.06
C ALA A 19 4.50 -8.70 -4.86
N ILE A 20 3.85 -7.53 -4.78
CA ILE A 20 2.41 -7.41 -4.56
C ILE A 20 1.70 -7.14 -5.89
N PRO A 21 0.65 -7.91 -6.24
CA PRO A 21 -0.11 -7.69 -7.46
C PRO A 21 -0.73 -6.28 -7.51
N VAL A 22 -0.53 -5.55 -8.61
CA VAL A 22 -1.05 -4.18 -8.74
C VAL A 22 -2.56 -4.10 -8.71
N ASP A 23 -3.27 -5.10 -9.24
CA ASP A 23 -4.73 -5.18 -9.19
C ASP A 23 -5.25 -5.22 -7.74
N LEU A 24 -4.52 -5.87 -6.83
CA LEU A 24 -4.83 -5.89 -5.42
C LEU A 24 -4.63 -4.49 -4.79
N MET A 25 -3.52 -3.83 -5.12
CA MET A 25 -3.22 -2.46 -4.66
C MET A 25 -4.31 -1.47 -5.09
N PHE A 26 -4.75 -1.54 -6.34
CA PHE A 26 -5.86 -0.71 -6.84
C PHE A 26 -7.20 -1.05 -6.20
N ARG A 27 -7.51 -2.34 -6.04
CA ARG A 27 -8.80 -2.79 -5.47
C ARG A 27 -9.00 -2.27 -4.05
N TYR A 28 -7.95 -2.29 -3.24
CA TYR A 28 -7.99 -1.91 -1.83
C TYR A 28 -7.47 -0.48 -1.58
N GLY A 29 -7.04 0.24 -2.62
CA GLY A 29 -6.61 1.63 -2.52
C GLY A 29 -5.40 1.85 -1.61
N PHE A 30 -4.39 0.99 -1.70
CA PHE A 30 -3.18 1.07 -0.87
C PHE A 30 -1.90 1.02 -1.69
N ILE A 31 -0.79 1.46 -1.10
CA ILE A 31 0.56 1.19 -1.62
C ILE A 31 1.43 0.57 -0.53
N PRO A 32 2.35 -0.36 -0.86
CA PRO A 32 3.34 -0.84 0.09
C PRO A 32 4.38 0.24 0.37
N LEU A 33 4.82 0.31 1.64
CA LEU A 33 5.87 1.22 2.07
C LEU A 33 7.17 0.46 2.29
N ARG A 34 7.11 -0.55 3.16
CA ARG A 34 8.25 -1.37 3.59
C ARG A 34 7.75 -2.62 4.31
N GLU A 35 8.66 -3.57 4.52
CA GLU A 35 8.44 -4.72 5.41
C GLU A 35 9.42 -4.63 6.58
N ALA A 36 8.92 -4.74 7.80
CA ALA A 36 9.73 -4.73 9.02
C ALA A 36 9.03 -5.51 10.13
N ASP A 37 9.79 -6.24 10.94
CA ASP A 37 9.26 -7.00 12.09
C ASP A 37 8.11 -7.96 11.71
N ASP A 38 8.22 -8.60 10.54
CA ASP A 38 7.18 -9.45 9.95
C ASP A 38 5.82 -8.73 9.74
N LEU A 39 5.85 -7.41 9.59
CA LEU A 39 4.71 -6.56 9.26
C LEU A 39 4.93 -5.90 7.89
N LEU A 40 3.93 -6.01 7.04
CA LEU A 40 3.83 -5.21 5.83
C LEU A 40 3.27 -3.83 6.20
N HIS A 41 4.09 -2.80 6.06
CA HIS A 41 3.64 -1.43 6.23
C HIS A 41 3.01 -0.95 4.92
N ILE A 42 1.79 -0.43 5.00
CA ILE A 42 1.06 0.13 3.86
C ILE A 42 0.60 1.56 4.14
N ALA A 43 0.48 2.35 3.09
CA ALA A 43 -0.26 3.61 3.12
C ALA A 43 -1.63 3.44 2.51
N VAL A 44 -2.64 4.01 3.19
CA VAL A 44 -4.05 3.95 2.79
C VAL A 44 -4.72 5.31 2.91
N GLY A 45 -5.79 5.48 2.14
CA GLY A 45 -6.65 6.66 2.21
C GLY A 45 -7.53 6.72 3.46
N SER A 46 -8.15 7.87 3.66
CA SER A 46 -9.14 8.07 4.74
C SER A 46 -10.39 7.20 4.60
N SER A 47 -10.70 6.75 3.39
CA SER A 47 -11.82 5.85 3.08
C SER A 47 -11.57 4.38 3.43
N PHE A 48 -10.32 4.00 3.75
CA PHE A 48 -9.96 2.62 4.05
C PHE A 48 -10.53 2.16 5.40
N THR A 49 -11.13 0.98 5.42
CA THR A 49 -11.87 0.45 6.56
C THR A 49 -11.12 -0.71 7.23
N LEU A 50 -11.42 -0.96 8.52
CA LEU A 50 -10.89 -2.13 9.23
C LEU A 50 -11.30 -3.45 8.57
N LYS A 51 -12.49 -3.51 7.97
CA LYS A 51 -12.93 -4.69 7.22
C LYS A 51 -12.04 -4.95 6.00
N GLU A 52 -11.67 -3.91 5.26
CA GLU A 52 -10.75 -4.02 4.13
C GLU A 52 -9.34 -4.43 4.59
N LEU A 53 -8.89 -3.96 5.77
CA LEU A 53 -7.65 -4.42 6.39
C LEU A 53 -7.68 -5.93 6.65
N ASP A 54 -8.71 -6.42 7.35
CA ASP A 54 -8.84 -7.84 7.71
C ASP A 54 -8.88 -8.74 6.45
N GLU A 55 -9.62 -8.32 5.42
CA GLU A 55 -9.67 -9.02 4.14
C GLU A 55 -8.31 -9.03 3.42
N LEU A 56 -7.58 -7.91 3.46
CA LEU A 56 -6.28 -7.78 2.82
C LEU A 56 -5.22 -8.63 3.52
N GLU A 57 -5.19 -8.64 4.86
CA GLU A 57 -4.32 -9.50 5.66
C GLU A 57 -4.52 -10.98 5.32
N LEU A 58 -5.78 -11.42 5.23
CA LEU A 58 -6.11 -12.80 4.86
C LEU A 58 -5.65 -13.15 3.44
N ARG A 59 -5.86 -12.24 2.48
CA ARG A 59 -5.48 -12.46 1.07
C ARG A 59 -3.97 -12.50 0.87
N LEU A 60 -3.24 -11.64 1.56
CA LEU A 60 -1.77 -11.59 1.50
C LEU A 60 -1.10 -12.63 2.40
N ASN A 61 -1.86 -13.22 3.33
CA ASN A 61 -1.34 -14.07 4.41
C ASN A 61 -0.19 -13.37 5.16
N ARG A 62 -0.39 -12.09 5.49
CA ARG A 62 0.60 -11.21 6.12
C ARG A 62 -0.09 -10.31 7.12
N ARG A 63 0.60 -10.00 8.22
CA ARG A 63 0.18 -8.96 9.16
C ARG A 63 0.48 -7.58 8.57
N ILE A 64 -0.42 -6.63 8.75
CA ILE A 64 -0.36 -5.32 8.11
C ILE A 64 -0.41 -4.22 9.15
N LEU A 65 0.49 -3.25 9.01
CA LEU A 65 0.40 -1.96 9.69
C LEU A 65 0.02 -0.89 8.67
N HIS A 66 -1.17 -0.31 8.81
CA HIS A 66 -1.63 0.75 7.92
C HIS A 66 -1.38 2.14 8.52
N GLN A 67 -1.02 3.08 7.66
CA GLN A 67 -0.84 4.49 7.96
C GLN A 67 -1.67 5.32 6.99
N LEU A 68 -2.23 6.43 7.47
CA LEU A 68 -3.05 7.30 6.64
C LEU A 68 -2.15 8.17 5.76
N ALA A 69 -2.52 8.36 4.51
CA ALA A 69 -1.88 9.30 3.61
C ALA A 69 -2.91 9.97 2.69
N ASP A 70 -2.44 10.96 1.93
CA ASP A 70 -3.25 11.62 0.92
C ASP A 70 -3.71 10.64 -0.18
N GLU A 71 -5.02 10.55 -0.40
CA GLU A 71 -5.62 9.61 -1.36
C GLU A 71 -5.21 9.89 -2.81
N ASP A 72 -5.04 11.16 -3.17
CA ASP A 72 -4.66 11.53 -4.53
C ASP A 72 -3.20 11.18 -4.79
N LYS A 73 -2.33 11.31 -3.78
CA LYS A 73 -0.95 10.80 -3.85
C LYS A 73 -0.86 9.29 -3.96
N ILE A 74 -1.67 8.54 -3.19
CA ILE A 74 -1.78 7.09 -3.34
C ILE A 74 -2.16 6.73 -4.78
N ARG A 75 -3.20 7.37 -5.33
CA ARG A 75 -3.66 7.15 -6.71
C ARG A 75 -2.58 7.50 -7.74
N GLU A 76 -1.79 8.56 -7.52
CA GLU A 76 -0.69 8.95 -8.40
C GLU A 76 0.38 7.85 -8.47
N ILE A 77 0.80 7.32 -7.31
CA ILE A 77 1.83 6.28 -7.21
C ILE A 77 1.32 4.96 -7.80
N LEU A 78 0.07 4.59 -7.54
CA LEU A 78 -0.55 3.40 -8.12
C LEU A 78 -0.49 3.39 -9.66
N LYS A 79 -0.81 4.53 -10.31
CA LYS A 79 -0.72 4.67 -11.78
C LYS A 79 0.70 4.48 -12.30
N LYS A 80 1.70 5.00 -11.58
CA LYS A 80 3.13 4.81 -11.92
C LYS A 80 3.55 3.34 -11.76
N SER A 81 3.08 2.69 -10.69
CA SER A 81 3.35 1.27 -10.44
C SER A 81 2.73 0.37 -11.51
N GLU A 82 1.49 0.62 -11.94
CA GLU A 82 0.84 -0.15 -12.99
C GLU A 82 1.63 -0.10 -14.30
N SER A 83 2.04 1.11 -14.69
CA SER A 83 2.85 1.29 -15.90
C SER A 83 4.18 0.54 -15.82
N SER A 84 4.80 0.55 -14.63
CA SER A 84 6.08 -0.13 -14.39
C SER A 84 5.95 -1.65 -14.42
N GLN A 85 4.89 -2.22 -13.81
CA GLN A 85 4.65 -3.67 -13.84
C GLN A 85 4.29 -4.18 -15.24
N ARG A 86 3.57 -3.39 -16.05
CA ARG A 86 3.19 -3.78 -17.42
C ARG A 86 4.32 -3.67 -18.44
N ALA A 87 5.39 -2.95 -18.12
CA ALA A 87 6.55 -2.76 -19.00
C ALA A 87 7.62 -3.85 -18.84
N LEU A 88 7.46 -4.75 -17.87
CA LEU A 88 8.29 -5.93 -17.61
C LEU A 88 7.75 -7.15 -18.35
#